data_AF-G4D6Y9-F1
#
_entry.id   AF-G4D6Y9-F1
#
_cell.length_a   1.000
_cell.length_b   1.000
_cell.length_c   1.000
_cell.angle_alpha   90.00
_cell.angle_beta   90.00
_cell.angle_gamma   90.00
#
_symmetry.space_group_name_H-M   'P 1'
#
loop_
_entity.id
_entity.type
_entity.pdbx_description
1 polymer ?
#
loop_
_entity_poly.entity_id
_entity_poly.type
_entity_poly.pdbx_seq_one_letter_code
_entity_poly.pdbx_strand_id
1 'polypeptide(L)'
;MKKLFKVTIFLILSVVLTIYVVGVNIFKDNFMPNTFINGKDFSLTNKSKLYENYNSKYGEYKLKIVERDSEETLYSKSFDYSDTLNKGQSVEQNSLYWPAYILIKKEYKLKNTAKYDFEKFNQVLESLKINTAPRIEPQDAKVVFEGDKFVVKPEVYGNKINSELFAKKVLEAVQNRDEVLDLEKEGIYHNPKIKKDDEKLLSQLEQKNKFE
;
A
#
# COMPACT_ATOMS: atom_id res chain seq x y z
N MET A 1 -46.44 -32.88 -5.71
CA MET A 1 -45.01 -32.54 -5.81
C MET A 1 -44.70 -31.40 -6.79
N LYS A 2 -45.00 -31.51 -8.10
CA LYS A 2 -44.71 -30.43 -9.09
C LYS A 2 -45.38 -29.06 -8.81
N LYS A 3 -46.61 -29.03 -8.28
CA LYS A 3 -47.30 -27.77 -7.90
C LYS A 3 -46.66 -27.09 -6.69
N LEU A 4 -46.35 -27.85 -5.64
CA LEU A 4 -45.64 -27.35 -4.45
C LEU A 4 -44.25 -26.79 -4.81
N PHE A 5 -43.50 -27.49 -5.67
CA PHE A 5 -42.21 -27.02 -6.18
C PHE A 5 -42.30 -25.68 -6.94
N LYS A 6 -43.31 -25.51 -7.80
CA LYS A 6 -43.56 -24.24 -8.51
C LYS A 6 -43.90 -23.08 -7.56
N VAL A 7 -44.71 -23.36 -6.53
CA VAL A 7 -45.07 -22.36 -5.50
C VAL A 7 -43.83 -21.95 -4.70
N THR A 8 -42.97 -22.89 -4.31
CA THR A 8 -41.72 -22.58 -3.61
C THR A 8 -40.76 -21.74 -4.47
N ILE A 9 -40.57 -22.09 -5.75
CA ILE A 9 -39.75 -21.29 -6.67
C ILE A 9 -40.31 -19.88 -6.83
N PHE A 10 -41.63 -19.75 -7.00
CA PHE A 10 -42.27 -18.45 -7.13
C PHE A 10 -42.07 -17.59 -5.88
N LEU A 11 -42.22 -18.16 -4.69
CA LEU A 11 -41.97 -17.47 -3.42
C LEU A 11 -40.52 -16.96 -3.35
N ILE A 12 -39.54 -17.81 -3.69
CA ILE A 12 -38.12 -17.45 -3.70
C ILE A 12 -37.86 -16.30 -4.68
N LEU A 13 -38.37 -16.41 -5.91
CA LEU A 13 -38.22 -15.36 -6.93
C LEU A 13 -38.85 -14.05 -6.48
N SER A 14 -40.02 -14.10 -5.83
CA SER A 14 -40.67 -12.92 -5.28
C SER A 14 -39.84 -12.25 -4.20
N VAL A 15 -39.23 -13.03 -3.29
CA VAL A 15 -38.36 -12.49 -2.23
C VAL A 15 -37.10 -11.87 -2.83
N VAL A 16 -36.46 -12.54 -3.79
CA VAL A 16 -35.26 -12.02 -4.48
C VAL A 16 -35.57 -10.73 -5.21
N LEU A 17 -36.70 -10.65 -5.90
CA LEU A 17 -37.13 -9.44 -6.60
C LEU A 17 -37.38 -8.28 -5.62
N THR A 18 -38.03 -8.54 -4.49
CA THR A 18 -38.24 -7.54 -3.44
C THR A 18 -36.91 -7.01 -2.90
N ILE A 19 -35.96 -7.89 -2.57
CA ILE A 19 -34.62 -7.50 -2.10
C ILE A 19 -33.91 -6.66 -3.17
N TYR A 20 -33.98 -7.08 -4.44
CA TYR A 20 -33.39 -6.34 -5.55
C TYR A 20 -33.92 -4.91 -5.65
N VAL A 21 -35.25 -4.74 -5.66
CA VAL A 21 -35.89 -3.42 -5.76
C VAL A 21 -35.60 -2.54 -4.55
N VAL A 22 -35.58 -3.11 -3.34
CA VAL A 22 -35.19 -2.38 -2.12
C VAL A 22 -33.75 -1.89 -2.24
N GLY A 23 -32.82 -2.76 -2.64
CA GLY A 23 -31.42 -2.39 -2.88
C GLY A 23 -31.29 -1.26 -3.91
N VAL A 24 -31.98 -1.36 -5.05
CA VAL A 24 -31.97 -0.31 -6.08
C VAL A 24 -32.42 1.04 -5.50
N ASN A 25 -33.43 1.07 -4.63
CA ASN A 25 -33.87 2.33 -4.03
C ASN A 25 -32.88 2.88 -2.99
N ILE A 26 -32.30 2.03 -2.14
CA ILE A 26 -31.28 2.44 -1.16
C ILE A 26 -30.06 3.05 -1.86
N PHE A 27 -29.58 2.42 -2.93
CA PHE A 27 -28.36 2.83 -3.64
C PHE A 27 -28.58 3.97 -4.65
N LYS A 28 -29.75 4.60 -4.67
CA LYS A 28 -29.92 5.92 -5.31
C LYS A 28 -29.19 6.99 -4.52
N ASP A 29 -29.42 7.02 -3.22
CA ASP A 29 -28.89 8.05 -2.31
C ASP A 29 -27.63 7.62 -1.57
N ASN A 30 -27.32 6.32 -1.55
CA ASN A 30 -26.13 5.76 -0.90
C ASN A 30 -25.15 5.22 -1.93
N PHE A 31 -23.85 5.31 -1.61
CA PHE A 31 -22.82 4.63 -2.37
C PHE A 31 -23.00 3.11 -2.27
N MET A 32 -22.74 2.42 -3.38
CA MET A 32 -22.79 0.97 -3.46
C MET A 32 -21.76 0.31 -2.53
N PRO A 33 -21.92 -0.98 -2.18
CA PRO A 33 -20.88 -1.74 -1.47
C PRO A 33 -19.54 -1.70 -2.22
N ASN A 34 -18.44 -1.87 -1.51
CA ASN A 34 -17.07 -1.82 -2.04
C ASN A 34 -16.77 -0.60 -2.94
N THR A 35 -17.34 0.57 -2.59
CA THR A 35 -17.07 1.83 -3.26
C THR A 35 -15.98 2.59 -2.52
N PHE A 36 -14.86 2.82 -3.21
CA PHE A 36 -13.72 3.54 -2.68
C PHE A 36 -13.50 4.83 -3.46
N ILE A 37 -13.26 5.92 -2.74
CA ILE A 37 -12.99 7.24 -3.32
C ILE A 37 -11.63 7.70 -2.80
N ASN A 38 -10.65 7.83 -3.69
CA ASN A 38 -9.25 8.11 -3.34
C ASN A 38 -8.74 7.21 -2.21
N GLY A 39 -8.98 5.90 -2.31
CA GLY A 39 -8.57 4.89 -1.33
C GLY A 39 -9.42 4.83 -0.05
N LYS A 40 -10.35 5.78 0.18
CA LYS A 40 -11.24 5.76 1.36
C LYS A 40 -12.50 4.96 1.08
N ASP A 41 -12.90 4.13 2.05
CA ASP A 41 -14.16 3.42 1.98
C ASP A 41 -15.37 4.36 2.20
N PHE A 42 -16.23 4.41 1.19
CA PHE A 42 -17.51 5.11 1.18
C PHE A 42 -18.71 4.16 1.07
N SER A 43 -18.48 2.85 1.10
CA SER A 43 -19.51 1.82 0.99
C SER A 43 -20.69 2.11 1.92
N LEU A 44 -21.89 2.04 1.36
CA LEU A 44 -23.16 2.22 2.10
C LEU A 44 -23.35 3.61 2.74
N THR A 45 -22.46 4.57 2.49
CA THR A 45 -22.62 5.94 3.02
C THR A 45 -23.48 6.79 2.11
N ASN A 46 -24.17 7.77 2.69
CA ASN A 46 -25.03 8.67 1.93
C ASN A 46 -24.19 9.60 1.03
N LYS A 47 -24.53 9.69 -0.25
CA LYS A 47 -23.83 10.49 -1.27
C LYS A 47 -23.82 11.99 -0.94
N SER A 48 -24.86 12.52 -0.29
CA SER A 48 -24.91 13.93 0.13
C SER A 48 -23.85 14.28 1.17
N LYS A 49 -23.38 13.28 1.93
CA LYS A 49 -22.31 13.42 2.93
C LYS A 49 -20.91 13.22 2.36
N LEU A 50 -20.75 13.12 1.03
CA LEU A 50 -19.46 12.87 0.39
C LEU A 50 -18.35 13.78 0.93
N TYR A 51 -18.58 15.10 0.89
CA TYR A 51 -17.59 16.09 1.32
C TYR A 51 -17.33 16.06 2.83
N GLU A 52 -18.38 15.93 3.64
CA GLU A 52 -18.29 15.84 5.10
C GLU A 52 -17.47 14.61 5.51
N ASN A 53 -17.85 13.43 5.01
CA ASN A 53 -17.21 12.16 5.31
C ASN A 53 -15.78 12.10 4.78
N TYR A 54 -15.50 12.70 3.61
CA TYR A 54 -14.14 12.77 3.11
C TYR A 54 -13.26 13.59 4.04
N ASN A 55 -13.77 14.72 4.52
CA ASN A 55 -13.06 15.71 5.36
C ASN A 55 -12.97 15.34 6.84
N SER A 56 -13.84 14.48 7.37
CA SER A 56 -13.75 14.03 8.78
C SER A 56 -12.74 12.90 8.97
N LYS A 57 -12.53 12.04 7.96
CA LYS A 57 -11.68 10.83 8.04
C LYS A 57 -10.16 11.07 7.92
N TYR A 58 -9.67 12.30 8.14
CA TYR A 58 -8.22 12.59 8.03
C TYR A 58 -7.42 12.14 9.23
N GLY A 59 -8.03 12.17 10.41
CA GLY A 59 -7.31 12.03 11.66
C GLY A 59 -6.86 10.62 12.03
N GLU A 60 -7.24 9.59 11.28
CA GLU A 60 -7.02 8.20 11.69
C GLU A 60 -6.08 7.43 10.78
N TYR A 61 -5.54 8.09 9.74
CA TYR A 61 -4.62 7.41 8.83
C TYR A 61 -3.29 7.09 9.50
N LYS A 62 -2.88 5.84 9.35
CA LYS A 62 -1.61 5.31 9.78
C LYS A 62 -0.98 4.54 8.61
N LEU A 63 0.31 4.72 8.43
CA LEU A 63 1.13 3.98 7.48
C LEU A 63 2.01 3.03 8.27
N LYS A 64 1.92 1.72 7.99
CA LYS A 64 2.84 0.73 8.53
C LYS A 64 4.07 0.64 7.63
N ILE A 65 5.24 0.97 8.16
CA ILE A 65 6.52 0.87 7.47
C ILE A 65 7.15 -0.46 7.86
N VAL A 66 7.41 -1.32 6.86
CA VAL A 66 7.97 -2.66 7.05
C VAL A 66 9.40 -2.66 6.54
N GLU A 67 10.34 -2.84 7.48
CA GLU A 67 11.77 -3.02 7.22
C GLU A 67 12.12 -4.51 7.12
N ARG A 68 13.37 -4.81 6.77
CA ARG A 68 13.91 -6.20 6.81
C ARG A 68 13.83 -6.81 8.21
N ASP A 69 14.08 -6.01 9.24
CA ASP A 69 14.31 -6.49 10.61
C ASP A 69 13.26 -5.99 11.61
N SER A 70 12.39 -5.07 11.21
CA SER A 70 11.45 -4.38 12.11
C SER A 70 10.26 -3.78 11.38
N GLU A 71 9.31 -3.27 12.15
CA GLU A 71 8.20 -2.46 11.66
C GLU A 71 7.99 -1.24 12.54
N GLU A 72 7.53 -0.16 11.93
CA GLU A 72 7.18 1.08 12.62
C GLU A 72 5.91 1.68 12.01
N THR A 73 5.20 2.51 12.77
CA THR A 73 3.96 3.14 12.31
C THR A 73 4.10 4.66 12.29
N LEU A 74 3.77 5.26 11.16
CA LEU A 74 3.72 6.70 10.96
C LEU A 74 2.27 7.17 10.90
N TYR A 75 1.93 8.23 11.62
CA TYR A 75 0.57 8.77 11.69
C TYR A 75 0.49 10.05 10.87
N SER A 76 -0.52 10.19 9.99
CA SER A 76 -0.69 11.42 9.18
C SER A 76 -0.79 12.70 10.02
N LYS A 77 -1.38 12.57 11.22
CA LYS A 77 -1.55 13.66 12.18
C LYS A 77 -0.24 14.26 12.69
N SER A 78 0.87 13.52 12.69
CA SER A 78 2.12 14.03 13.26
C SER A 78 2.79 15.11 12.41
N PHE A 79 2.36 15.27 11.15
CA PHE A 79 2.87 16.27 10.20
C PHE A 79 1.75 17.09 9.54
N ASP A 80 0.63 17.23 10.26
CA ASP A 80 -0.55 18.02 9.84
C ASP A 80 -1.05 17.70 8.42
N TYR A 81 -0.92 16.44 8.00
CA TYR A 81 -1.37 16.04 6.68
C TYR A 81 -2.90 16.15 6.61
N SER A 82 -3.35 16.94 5.65
CA SER A 82 -4.73 17.08 5.26
C SER A 82 -4.85 16.82 3.77
N ASP A 83 -5.95 16.23 3.38
CA ASP A 83 -6.34 16.15 1.98
C ASP A 83 -7.80 16.61 1.91
N THR A 84 -8.26 17.20 0.82
CA THR A 84 -9.61 17.76 0.76
C THR A 84 -10.14 17.61 -0.65
N LEU A 85 -11.38 17.15 -0.80
CA LEU A 85 -11.98 17.09 -2.13
C LEU A 85 -12.19 18.50 -2.66
N ASN A 86 -11.87 18.68 -3.94
CA ASN A 86 -12.28 19.89 -4.65
C ASN A 86 -13.81 19.88 -4.82
N LYS A 87 -14.44 21.04 -4.63
CA LYS A 87 -15.91 21.20 -4.70
C LYS A 87 -16.45 20.90 -6.11
N GLY A 88 -17.74 20.54 -6.19
CA GLY A 88 -18.46 20.34 -7.45
C GLY A 88 -18.24 18.99 -8.14
N GLN A 89 -17.78 17.97 -7.41
CA GLN A 89 -17.56 16.61 -7.89
C GLN A 89 -18.61 15.66 -7.29
N SER A 90 -19.06 14.70 -8.08
CA SER A 90 -19.92 13.59 -7.64
C SER A 90 -19.37 12.26 -8.17
N VAL A 91 -19.84 11.17 -7.57
CA VAL A 91 -19.58 9.82 -8.06
C VAL A 91 -20.91 9.20 -8.45
N GLU A 92 -21.09 9.04 -9.76
CA GLU A 92 -22.30 8.46 -10.34
C GLU A 92 -22.21 6.94 -10.35
N GLN A 93 -23.27 6.29 -9.89
CA GLN A 93 -23.37 4.84 -9.83
C GLN A 93 -24.79 4.42 -10.23
N ASN A 94 -24.90 3.52 -11.21
CA ASN A 94 -26.20 3.01 -11.63
C ASN A 94 -26.69 1.93 -10.67
N SER A 95 -27.64 2.30 -9.79
CA SER A 95 -28.16 1.49 -8.69
C SER A 95 -28.64 0.09 -9.11
N LEU A 96 -28.95 -0.16 -10.38
CA LEU A 96 -29.31 -1.49 -10.90
C LEU A 96 -28.18 -2.53 -10.75
N TYR A 97 -26.92 -2.08 -10.69
CA TYR A 97 -25.74 -2.95 -10.58
C TYR A 97 -25.31 -3.23 -9.14
N TRP A 98 -26.08 -2.81 -8.13
CA TRP A 98 -25.70 -2.97 -6.73
C TRP A 98 -25.29 -4.41 -6.33
N PRO A 99 -25.89 -5.51 -6.86
CA PRO A 99 -25.46 -6.85 -6.46
C PRO A 99 -24.04 -7.17 -6.93
N ALA A 100 -23.62 -6.65 -8.08
CA ALA A 100 -22.28 -6.88 -8.61
C ALA A 100 -21.20 -6.23 -7.73
N TYR A 101 -21.53 -5.08 -7.13
CA TYR A 101 -20.66 -4.33 -6.24
C TYR A 101 -20.44 -5.02 -4.88
N ILE A 102 -21.22 -6.04 -4.52
CA ILE A 102 -20.91 -6.89 -3.35
C ILE A 102 -19.59 -7.65 -3.53
N LEU A 103 -19.27 -8.03 -4.78
CA LEU A 103 -18.08 -8.82 -5.09
C LEU A 103 -16.97 -7.98 -5.74
N ILE A 104 -17.35 -6.89 -6.42
CA ILE A 104 -16.42 -6.10 -7.21
C ILE A 104 -16.10 -4.80 -6.49
N LYS A 105 -14.83 -4.63 -6.11
CA LYS A 105 -14.30 -3.34 -5.67
C LYS A 105 -14.33 -2.34 -6.83
N LYS A 106 -14.82 -1.13 -6.55
CA LYS A 106 -14.74 0.01 -7.47
C LYS A 106 -14.00 1.16 -6.82
N GLU A 107 -12.95 1.59 -7.49
CA GLU A 107 -12.11 2.71 -7.10
C GLU A 107 -12.46 3.92 -7.98
N TYR A 108 -12.75 5.05 -7.34
CA TYR A 108 -13.01 6.32 -8.00
C TYR A 108 -11.93 7.32 -7.60
N LYS A 109 -11.37 8.00 -8.59
CA LYS A 109 -10.36 9.06 -8.36
C LYS A 109 -11.01 10.42 -8.59
N LEU A 110 -11.17 11.17 -7.51
CA LEU A 110 -11.66 12.55 -7.54
C LEU A 110 -10.50 13.52 -7.31
N LYS A 111 -10.59 14.72 -7.89
CA LYS A 111 -9.61 15.77 -7.68
C LYS A 111 -9.62 16.20 -6.22
N ASN A 112 -8.44 16.24 -5.62
CA ASN A 112 -8.25 16.59 -4.24
C ASN A 112 -7.01 17.46 -4.08
N THR A 113 -6.97 18.20 -2.98
CA THR A 113 -5.83 19.04 -2.61
C THR A 113 -5.26 18.51 -1.31
N ALA A 114 -4.05 17.96 -1.39
CA ALA A 114 -3.27 17.54 -0.22
C ALA A 114 -2.36 18.68 0.26
N LYS A 115 -2.24 18.82 1.57
CA LYS A 115 -1.35 19.76 2.25
C LYS A 115 -0.76 19.08 3.48
N TYR A 116 0.47 19.44 3.81
CA TYR A 116 1.13 18.99 5.03
C TYR A 116 2.16 20.03 5.46
N ASP A 117 2.58 19.93 6.72
CA ASP A 117 3.67 20.74 7.25
C ASP A 117 5.01 20.07 6.93
N PHE A 118 5.82 20.73 6.11
CA PHE A 118 7.10 20.19 5.63
C PHE A 118 8.12 20.02 6.75
N GLU A 119 8.17 20.96 7.70
CA GLU A 119 9.12 20.89 8.80
C GLU A 119 8.77 19.76 9.76
N LYS A 120 7.48 19.64 10.12
CA LYS A 120 7.00 18.54 10.95
C LYS A 120 7.18 17.19 10.25
N PHE A 121 6.97 17.12 8.95
CA PHE A 121 7.19 15.90 8.18
C PHE A 121 8.64 15.43 8.29
N ASN A 122 9.61 16.32 8.08
CA ASN A 122 11.02 15.98 8.21
C ASN A 122 11.38 15.59 9.64
N GLN A 123 10.89 16.32 10.65
CA GLN A 123 11.10 15.98 12.07
C GLN A 123 10.56 14.58 12.41
N VAL A 124 9.36 14.25 11.91
CA VAL A 124 8.77 12.92 12.10
C VAL A 124 9.65 11.87 11.45
N LEU A 125 10.07 12.06 10.20
CA LEU A 125 10.96 11.11 9.52
C LEU A 125 12.27 10.93 10.28
N GLU A 126 12.92 12.00 10.72
CA GLU A 126 14.16 11.94 11.49
C GLU A 126 13.99 11.21 12.83
N SER A 127 12.81 11.30 13.45
CA SER A 127 12.51 10.61 14.72
C SER A 127 12.25 9.11 14.57
N LEU A 128 11.93 8.63 13.37
CA LEU A 128 11.66 7.22 13.12
C LEU A 128 12.92 6.39 13.40
N LYS A 129 12.73 5.19 13.93
CA LYS A 129 13.82 4.22 14.17
C LYS A 129 14.61 3.95 12.90
N ILE A 130 13.93 4.01 11.76
CA ILE A 130 14.55 3.82 10.45
C ILE A 130 15.71 4.81 10.20
N ASN A 131 15.66 6.01 10.78
CA ASN A 131 16.67 7.06 10.59
C ASN A 131 17.59 7.25 11.80
N THR A 132 17.24 6.72 12.97
CA THR A 132 18.05 6.85 14.21
C THR A 132 18.89 5.62 14.54
N ALA A 133 18.48 4.42 14.10
CA ALA A 133 19.20 3.19 14.40
C ALA A 133 20.50 3.07 13.58
N PRO A 134 21.58 2.49 14.15
CA PRO A 134 22.79 2.19 13.39
C PRO A 134 22.49 1.34 12.17
N ARG A 135 23.07 1.71 11.01
CA ARG A 135 22.88 0.98 9.75
C ARG A 135 24.13 0.23 9.34
N ILE A 136 23.91 -0.97 8.80
CA ILE A 136 24.93 -1.83 8.23
C ILE A 136 25.01 -1.53 6.74
N GLU A 137 26.18 -1.09 6.29
CA GLU A 137 26.45 -0.87 4.87
C GLU A 137 26.43 -2.20 4.10
N PRO A 138 25.85 -2.24 2.88
CA PRO A 138 25.96 -3.41 2.02
C PRO A 138 27.41 -3.64 1.63
N GLN A 139 27.81 -4.90 1.51
CA GLN A 139 29.15 -5.29 1.08
C GLN A 139 29.03 -6.27 -0.08
N ASP A 140 29.73 -5.97 -1.16
CA ASP A 140 29.88 -6.87 -2.29
C ASP A 140 30.57 -8.17 -1.90
N ALA A 141 30.16 -9.27 -2.54
CA ALA A 141 30.87 -10.53 -2.47
C ALA A 141 32.30 -10.34 -3.01
N LYS A 142 33.26 -11.02 -2.39
CA LYS A 142 34.68 -10.89 -2.75
C LYS A 142 35.44 -12.21 -2.58
N VAL A 143 36.48 -12.38 -3.39
CA VAL A 143 37.43 -13.47 -3.21
C VAL A 143 38.42 -13.11 -2.11
N VAL A 144 38.59 -14.00 -1.13
CA VAL A 144 39.52 -13.86 -0.01
C VAL A 144 40.41 -15.09 0.08
N PHE A 145 41.62 -14.92 0.63
CA PHE A 145 42.52 -16.03 0.91
C PHE A 145 42.30 -16.47 2.36
N GLU A 146 41.84 -17.71 2.57
CA GLU A 146 41.55 -18.27 3.89
C GLU A 146 42.13 -19.67 4.02
N GLY A 147 43.01 -19.86 5.01
CA GLY A 147 43.81 -21.08 5.13
C GLY A 147 44.84 -21.15 4.00
N ASP A 148 44.67 -22.13 3.11
CA ASP A 148 45.60 -22.42 2.01
C ASP A 148 44.92 -22.31 0.63
N LYS A 149 43.77 -21.63 0.53
CA LYS A 149 43.06 -21.45 -0.75
C LYS A 149 42.28 -20.15 -0.82
N PHE A 150 41.99 -19.72 -2.05
CA PHE A 150 41.03 -18.66 -2.27
C PHE A 150 39.59 -19.19 -2.18
N VAL A 151 38.74 -18.46 -1.48
CA VAL A 151 37.29 -18.73 -1.32
C VAL A 151 36.48 -17.47 -1.58
N VAL A 152 35.22 -17.63 -2.00
CA VAL A 152 34.28 -16.51 -2.10
C VAL A 152 33.68 -16.26 -0.73
N LYS A 153 33.91 -15.05 -0.21
CA LYS A 153 33.14 -14.50 0.91
C LYS A 153 31.84 -13.89 0.35
N PRO A 154 30.66 -14.39 0.74
CA PRO A 154 29.39 -13.90 0.23
C PRO A 154 29.13 -12.42 0.52
N GLU A 155 28.25 -11.83 -0.27
CA GLU A 155 27.76 -10.48 -0.09
C GLU A 155 26.98 -10.32 1.22
N VAL A 156 27.02 -9.11 1.78
CA VAL A 156 26.20 -8.70 2.91
C VAL A 156 25.21 -7.67 2.41
N TYR A 157 23.92 -7.95 2.58
CA TYR A 157 22.86 -7.07 2.11
C TYR A 157 22.75 -5.76 2.89
N GLY A 158 23.19 -5.74 4.14
CA GLY A 158 23.08 -4.58 5.02
C GLY A 158 21.63 -4.13 5.25
N ASN A 159 21.46 -2.93 5.77
CA ASN A 159 20.16 -2.27 5.90
C ASN A 159 20.27 -0.74 5.69
N LYS A 160 21.33 -0.29 4.99
CA LYS A 160 21.49 1.10 4.58
C LYS A 160 20.36 1.50 3.63
N ILE A 161 19.66 2.57 3.96
CA ILE A 161 18.55 3.10 3.16
C ILE A 161 18.98 4.32 2.33
N ASN A 162 18.30 4.53 1.21
CA ASN A 162 18.29 5.79 0.50
C ASN A 162 17.25 6.72 1.14
N SER A 163 17.70 7.67 1.96
CA SER A 163 16.82 8.56 2.74
C SER A 163 15.93 9.46 1.86
N GLU A 164 16.42 9.94 0.72
CA GLU A 164 15.63 10.75 -0.20
C GLU A 164 14.50 9.95 -0.83
N LEU A 165 14.82 8.75 -1.30
CA LEU A 165 13.83 7.83 -1.87
C LEU A 165 12.82 7.39 -0.81
N PHE A 166 13.28 7.13 0.42
CA PHE A 166 12.41 6.80 1.55
C PHE A 166 11.40 7.91 1.83
N ALA A 167 11.86 9.16 1.99
CA ALA A 167 10.98 10.30 2.25
C ALA A 167 9.93 10.48 1.14
N LYS A 168 10.36 10.36 -0.12
CA LYS A 168 9.46 10.40 -1.28
C LYS A 168 8.41 9.28 -1.23
N LYS A 169 8.83 8.07 -0.93
CA LYS A 169 7.96 6.88 -0.90
C LYS A 169 6.98 6.89 0.27
N VAL A 170 7.37 7.43 1.43
CA VAL A 170 6.44 7.72 2.52
C VAL A 170 5.36 8.70 2.07
N LEU A 171 5.73 9.79 1.40
CA LEU A 171 4.76 10.78 0.94
C LEU A 171 3.82 10.20 -0.13
N GLU A 172 4.34 9.42 -1.09
CA GLU A 172 3.54 8.69 -2.08
C GLU A 172 2.54 7.75 -1.40
N ALA A 173 3.00 6.94 -0.44
CA ALA A 173 2.15 6.02 0.31
C ALA A 173 1.05 6.76 1.08
N VAL A 174 1.37 7.88 1.74
CA VAL A 174 0.40 8.73 2.43
C VAL A 174 -0.64 9.31 1.45
N GLN A 175 -0.21 9.77 0.28
CA GLN A 175 -1.10 10.33 -0.76
C GLN A 175 -2.01 9.26 -1.37
N ASN A 176 -1.50 8.05 -1.57
CA ASN A 176 -2.27 6.92 -2.09
C ASN A 176 -3.13 6.24 -1.04
N ARG A 177 -2.88 6.54 0.24
CA ARG A 177 -3.45 5.88 1.42
C ARG A 177 -3.12 4.40 1.50
N ASP A 178 -1.89 4.05 1.17
CA ASP A 178 -1.42 2.68 1.30
C ASP A 178 -1.32 2.30 2.79
N GLU A 179 -1.84 1.13 3.17
CA GLU A 179 -1.76 0.71 4.57
C GLU A 179 -0.34 0.32 4.98
N VAL A 180 0.45 -0.16 4.01
CA VAL A 180 1.79 -0.71 4.21
C VAL A 180 2.76 -0.15 3.18
N LEU A 181 3.91 0.32 3.66
CA LEU A 181 5.10 0.62 2.86
C LEU A 181 6.18 -0.42 3.16
N ASP A 182 6.42 -1.33 2.23
CA ASP A 182 7.43 -2.39 2.33
C ASP A 182 8.72 -1.90 1.65
N LEU A 183 9.75 -1.65 2.46
CA LEU A 183 10.97 -0.99 1.99
C LEU A 183 11.80 -1.86 1.05
N GLU A 184 11.71 -3.19 1.18
CA GLU A 184 12.39 -4.11 0.27
C GLU A 184 11.75 -4.05 -1.11
N LYS A 185 10.41 -4.14 -1.16
CA LYS A 185 9.65 -4.11 -2.42
C LYS A 185 9.79 -2.76 -3.14
N GLU A 186 9.87 -1.67 -2.39
CA GLU A 186 10.05 -0.33 -2.97
C GLU A 186 11.52 -0.01 -3.30
N GLY A 187 12.45 -0.94 -3.07
CA GLY A 187 13.86 -0.78 -3.44
C GLY A 187 14.57 0.34 -2.68
N ILE A 188 14.18 0.57 -1.43
CA ILE A 188 14.70 1.66 -0.60
C ILE A 188 16.15 1.40 -0.16
N TYR A 189 16.53 0.13 -0.04
CA TYR A 189 17.85 -0.26 0.44
C TYR A 189 18.93 -0.11 -0.64
N HIS A 190 20.11 0.33 -0.20
CA HIS A 190 21.33 0.10 -0.95
C HIS A 190 21.67 -1.39 -0.86
N ASN A 191 21.76 -2.04 -2.02
CA ASN A 191 22.05 -3.46 -2.11
C ASN A 191 23.46 -3.71 -2.67
N PRO A 192 24.08 -4.85 -2.34
CA PRO A 192 25.33 -5.27 -2.95
C PRO A 192 25.16 -5.41 -4.46
N LYS A 193 26.17 -4.95 -5.19
CA LYS A 193 26.24 -4.98 -6.66
C LYS A 193 26.79 -6.31 -7.14
N ILE A 194 27.77 -6.87 -6.42
CA ILE A 194 28.39 -8.15 -6.75
C ILE A 194 27.92 -9.18 -5.73
N LYS A 195 27.38 -10.29 -6.24
CA LYS A 195 26.91 -11.41 -5.43
C LYS A 195 27.86 -12.59 -5.55
N LYS A 196 27.75 -13.55 -4.64
CA LYS A 196 28.61 -14.74 -4.60
C LYS A 196 28.57 -15.58 -5.89
N ASP A 197 27.50 -15.46 -6.65
CA ASP A 197 27.24 -16.14 -7.91
C ASP A 197 27.58 -15.28 -9.14
N ASP A 198 28.18 -14.10 -8.95
CA ASP A 198 28.63 -13.25 -10.05
C ASP A 198 29.71 -13.94 -10.89
N GLU A 199 29.47 -14.03 -12.19
CA GLU A 199 30.34 -14.75 -13.12
C GLU A 199 31.78 -14.21 -13.14
N LYS A 200 31.96 -12.89 -13.00
CA LYS A 200 33.31 -12.29 -12.98
C LYS A 200 34.02 -12.64 -11.67
N LEU A 201 33.29 -12.65 -10.56
CA LEU A 201 33.82 -13.05 -9.26
C LEU A 201 34.28 -14.52 -9.26
N LEU A 202 33.45 -15.42 -9.80
CA LEU A 202 33.78 -16.84 -9.93
C LEU A 202 34.97 -17.07 -10.87
N SER A 203 35.04 -16.32 -11.98
CA SER A 203 36.18 -16.38 -12.90
C SER A 203 37.49 -15.93 -12.23
N GLN A 204 37.45 -14.90 -11.38
CA GLN A 204 38.61 -14.45 -10.61
C GLN A 204 39.07 -15.49 -9.59
N LEU A 205 38.12 -16.17 -8.92
CA LEU A 205 38.41 -17.25 -7.98
C LEU A 205 39.15 -18.39 -8.69
N GLU A 206 38.65 -18.85 -9.83
CA GLU A 206 39.27 -19.93 -10.61
C GLU A 206 40.67 -19.57 -11.08
N GLN A 207 40.89 -18.34 -11.55
CA GLN A 207 42.22 -17.89 -11.95
C GLN A 207 43.18 -17.92 -10.76
N LYS A 208 42.80 -17.37 -9.61
CA LYS A 208 43.66 -17.33 -8.42
C LYS A 208 44.05 -18.73 -7.92
N ASN A 209 43.12 -19.68 -7.92
CA ASN A 209 43.39 -21.06 -7.50
C ASN A 209 44.12 -21.91 -8.57
N LYS A 210 44.29 -21.42 -9.80
CA LYS A 210 45.07 -22.12 -10.87
C LYS A 210 46.56 -21.75 -10.88
N PHE A 211 46.94 -20.65 -10.23
CA PHE A 211 48.32 -20.13 -10.22
C PHE A 211 49.01 -20.25 -8.85
N GLU A 212 48.41 -20.99 -7.91
CA GLU A 212 49.05 -21.55 -6.69
C GLU A 212 49.33 -23.04 -6.89
#